data_AF-A0A1I6M490-F1
#
_entry.id   AF-A0A1I6M490-F1
#
_cell.length_a   1.000
_cell.length_b   1.000
_cell.length_c   1.000
_cell.angle_alpha   90.00
_cell.angle_beta   90.00
_cell.angle_gamma   90.00
#
_symmetry.space_group_name_H-M   'P 1'
#
loop_
_entity.id
_entity.type
_entity.pdbx_description
1 polymer ?
#
loop_
_entity_poly.entity_id
_entity_poly.type
_entity_poly.pdbx_seq_one_letter_code
_entity_poly.pdbx_strand_id
1 'polypeptide(L)'
;MTYFPRRLALLLLMSSLCAWAGTSAPGADAQIAPLPPYTSVPPQAPEPTPAGSEIAAPGAPTAIIPGWSFTTELASSIVGSGNSVVLEPGHSDLVLFFDATPPAARPVEFRYRLTEYDNDWTVTPGRIAHYRRLPPGHYRFEVQAHTPGQPWQTAVAVVAVRQKPFLYQTWYSYLFVSLALIALAAQLLRQRDQLLKGQMGIVLEERNRIASDCHDTLMAGFAAISWQLEATAKLFKDVDETLTPAAKSCELARSMVAHCQAEARRIIWDLRDPHELTDILSEALSRAIDAHRLRDSVQTTFEVHGDEIPIAPGAVHHLVCIGQEAVTNAIRHSGCSTIHVALRYDEESLHITVRDNGRGFLFTDLAVRTGHFGIPVMEERARKLGGSLRVNSAIDSGTEVSVTVSFQTINYLPHQQHYIVPWIGV
;
A
#
# COMPACT_ATOMS: atom_id res chain seq x y z
N MET A 1 -20.41 13.52 26.92
CA MET A 1 -21.32 13.04 25.85
C MET A 1 -20.77 11.74 25.27
N THR A 2 -21.08 10.69 26.04
CA THR A 2 -21.27 9.26 25.70
C THR A 2 -20.78 8.71 24.36
N TYR A 3 -19.64 8.04 24.47
CA TYR A 3 -19.23 6.80 23.80
C TYR A 3 -20.34 5.72 23.76
N PHE A 4 -20.60 5.12 22.57
CA PHE A 4 -20.65 3.67 22.22
C PHE A 4 -21.33 3.48 20.82
N PRO A 5 -20.99 2.46 20.00
CA PRO A 5 -19.69 2.33 19.36
C PRO A 5 -19.71 1.77 17.91
N ARG A 6 -18.53 1.85 17.27
CA ARG A 6 -18.01 1.08 16.13
C ARG A 6 -18.16 -0.46 16.19
N ARG A 7 -18.78 -1.06 17.21
CA ARG A 7 -19.01 -2.52 17.29
C ARG A 7 -20.27 -2.99 16.57
N LEU A 8 -21.23 -2.10 16.26
CA LEU A 8 -22.49 -2.51 15.61
C LEU A 8 -22.30 -2.96 14.16
N ALA A 9 -21.38 -2.33 13.42
CA ALA A 9 -21.12 -2.64 12.02
C ALA A 9 -20.36 -3.97 11.83
N LEU A 10 -19.50 -4.34 12.79
CA LEU A 10 -18.81 -5.64 12.78
C LEU A 10 -19.72 -6.79 13.28
N LEU A 11 -20.64 -6.50 14.21
CA LEU A 11 -21.63 -7.47 14.70
C LEU A 11 -22.70 -7.82 13.66
N LEU A 12 -23.07 -6.90 12.76
CA LEU A 12 -24.00 -7.17 11.65
C LEU A 12 -23.36 -7.98 10.50
N LEU A 13 -22.04 -7.88 10.32
CA LEU A 13 -21.29 -8.69 9.36
C LEU A 13 -20.99 -10.11 9.88
N MET A 14 -20.79 -10.28 11.18
CA MET A 14 -20.61 -11.60 11.80
C MET A 14 -21.92 -12.36 12.04
N SER A 15 -23.06 -11.68 12.27
CA SER A 15 -24.36 -12.35 12.43
C SER A 15 -24.88 -12.96 11.12
N SER A 16 -24.55 -12.37 9.97
CA SER A 16 -24.89 -12.94 8.65
C SER A 16 -23.99 -14.12 8.25
N LEU A 17 -22.75 -14.19 8.75
CA LEU A 17 -21.88 -15.37 8.53
C LEU A 17 -22.19 -16.52 9.49
N CYS A 18 -22.56 -16.24 10.74
CA CYS A 18 -22.94 -17.30 11.69
C CYS A 18 -24.31 -17.94 11.38
N ALA A 19 -25.23 -17.23 10.71
CA ALA A 19 -26.50 -17.80 10.27
C ALA A 19 -26.35 -18.81 9.10
N TRP A 20 -25.19 -18.82 8.42
CA TRP A 20 -24.91 -19.73 7.31
C TRP A 20 -24.04 -20.93 7.71
N ALA A 21 -23.42 -20.92 8.90
CA ALA A 21 -22.40 -21.90 9.31
C ALA A 21 -22.71 -22.68 10.61
N GLY A 22 -23.98 -22.74 11.06
CA GLY A 22 -24.31 -23.38 12.35
C GLY A 22 -25.53 -24.29 12.31
N THR A 23 -25.37 -25.56 11.91
CA THR A 23 -26.14 -26.65 12.51
C THR A 23 -25.25 -27.85 12.83
N SER A 24 -25.44 -28.37 14.05
CA SER A 24 -24.88 -29.57 14.71
C SER A 24 -23.50 -29.38 15.39
N ALA A 25 -23.23 -29.81 16.64
CA ALA A 25 -23.78 -30.86 17.53
C ALA A 25 -23.25 -30.62 19.01
N PRO A 26 -23.37 -31.51 20.06
CA PRO A 26 -23.79 -32.93 20.09
C PRO A 26 -24.67 -33.40 21.28
N GLY A 27 -25.23 -34.61 21.16
CA GLY A 27 -25.86 -35.36 22.25
C GLY A 27 -26.39 -36.74 21.84
N ALA A 28 -25.50 -37.74 21.91
CA ALA A 28 -25.73 -39.18 22.10
C ALA A 28 -26.21 -40.10 20.95
N ASP A 29 -25.30 -41.02 20.62
CA ASP A 29 -25.45 -42.45 20.29
C ASP A 29 -26.24 -42.91 19.05
N ALA A 30 -25.51 -43.38 18.02
CA ALA A 30 -25.54 -44.79 17.61
C ALA A 30 -24.57 -45.09 16.43
N GLN A 31 -23.62 -45.97 16.74
CA GLN A 31 -22.95 -47.00 15.94
C GLN A 31 -22.82 -46.91 14.39
N ILE A 32 -21.57 -47.20 14.00
CA ILE A 32 -20.98 -47.31 12.66
C ILE A 32 -21.57 -48.47 11.85
N ALA A 33 -21.79 -48.23 10.55
CA ALA A 33 -21.82 -49.27 9.51
C ALA A 33 -20.97 -48.82 8.30
N PRO A 34 -20.28 -49.73 7.58
CA PRO A 34 -19.18 -49.40 6.67
C PRO A 34 -19.65 -48.93 5.27
N LEU A 35 -18.79 -48.15 4.62
CA LEU A 35 -18.94 -47.65 3.24
C LEU A 35 -18.98 -48.79 2.19
N PRO A 36 -19.92 -48.77 1.22
CA PRO A 36 -19.79 -49.53 -0.01
C PRO A 36 -18.98 -48.74 -1.07
N PRO A 37 -18.42 -49.43 -2.10
CA PRO A 37 -17.43 -48.87 -3.01
C PRO A 37 -18.05 -48.09 -4.18
N TYR A 38 -17.21 -47.32 -4.87
CA TYR A 38 -17.50 -46.62 -6.12
C TYR A 38 -18.14 -47.54 -7.17
N THR A 39 -19.31 -47.15 -7.68
CA THR A 39 -19.85 -47.65 -8.96
C THR A 39 -20.49 -46.50 -9.74
N SER A 40 -19.94 -46.26 -10.93
CA SER A 40 -20.55 -45.81 -12.18
C SER A 40 -21.84 -44.98 -12.15
N VAL A 41 -21.77 -43.83 -12.85
CA VAL A 41 -22.82 -43.14 -13.62
C VAL A 41 -24.23 -43.74 -13.45
N PRO A 42 -25.21 -42.99 -12.88
CA PRO A 42 -26.60 -43.45 -12.88
C PRO A 42 -27.06 -43.60 -14.33
N PRO A 43 -27.79 -44.68 -14.69
CA PRO A 43 -28.38 -44.77 -16.00
C PRO A 43 -29.33 -43.59 -16.17
N GLN A 44 -29.32 -43.04 -17.38
CA GLN A 44 -30.31 -42.12 -17.92
C GLN A 44 -31.68 -42.53 -17.36
N ALA A 45 -32.31 -41.63 -16.59
CA ALA A 45 -33.68 -41.86 -16.12
C ALA A 45 -34.52 -42.23 -17.36
N PRO A 46 -35.31 -43.31 -17.31
CA PRO A 46 -36.14 -43.68 -18.44
C PRO A 46 -37.00 -42.46 -18.79
N GLU A 47 -37.07 -42.14 -20.08
CA GLU A 47 -38.13 -41.27 -20.61
C GLU A 47 -39.43 -41.63 -19.88
N PRO A 48 -40.25 -40.64 -19.48
CA PRO A 48 -41.54 -40.95 -18.88
C PRO A 48 -42.30 -41.79 -19.90
N THR A 49 -42.32 -43.11 -19.65
CA THR A 49 -43.21 -44.03 -20.33
C THR A 49 -44.60 -43.45 -20.08
N PRO A 50 -45.39 -43.17 -21.13
CA PRO A 50 -46.69 -42.57 -20.95
C PRO A 50 -47.44 -43.48 -19.98
N ALA A 51 -47.66 -42.97 -18.75
CA ALA A 51 -48.48 -43.64 -17.77
C ALA A 51 -49.75 -44.04 -18.51
N GLY A 52 -50.06 -45.34 -18.45
CA GLY A 52 -51.11 -45.96 -19.24
C GLY A 52 -52.29 -45.02 -19.30
N SER A 53 -52.77 -44.77 -20.51
CA SER A 53 -54.09 -44.21 -20.73
C SER A 53 -55.08 -45.13 -20.03
N GLU A 54 -55.31 -44.88 -18.74
CA GLU A 54 -56.53 -45.29 -18.05
C GLU A 54 -57.62 -44.65 -18.90
N ILE A 55 -58.26 -45.50 -19.69
CA ILE A 55 -59.34 -45.15 -20.58
C ILE A 55 -60.40 -44.54 -19.67
N ALA A 56 -60.46 -43.20 -19.64
CA ALA A 56 -61.55 -42.47 -19.04
C ALA A 56 -62.84 -43.11 -19.55
N ALA A 57 -63.74 -43.47 -18.63
CA ALA A 57 -65.02 -44.08 -19.00
C ALA A 57 -65.63 -43.29 -20.16
N PRO A 58 -66.08 -43.93 -21.25
CA PRO A 58 -66.54 -43.23 -22.44
C PRO A 58 -67.67 -42.25 -22.07
N GLY A 59 -67.36 -40.95 -22.10
CA GLY A 59 -68.28 -39.86 -21.73
C GLY A 59 -67.90 -39.02 -20.50
N ALA A 60 -66.77 -39.28 -19.81
CA ALA A 60 -66.32 -38.42 -18.71
C ALA A 60 -65.74 -37.06 -19.22
N PRO A 61 -66.09 -35.92 -18.60
CA PRO A 61 -65.60 -34.60 -19.03
C PRO A 61 -64.10 -34.46 -18.74
N THR A 62 -63.26 -34.26 -19.76
CA THR A 62 -61.82 -34.01 -19.59
C THR A 62 -61.54 -32.51 -19.51
N ALA A 63 -60.78 -32.08 -18.51
CA ALA A 63 -60.43 -30.66 -18.38
C ALA A 63 -59.43 -30.24 -19.46
N ILE A 64 -59.59 -29.01 -19.97
CA ILE A 64 -58.69 -28.35 -20.91
C ILE A 64 -58.41 -26.92 -20.43
N ILE A 65 -57.23 -26.40 -20.77
CA ILE A 65 -56.82 -25.04 -20.44
C ILE A 65 -56.74 -24.26 -21.77
N PRO A 66 -57.82 -23.57 -22.19
CA PRO A 66 -57.84 -22.84 -23.45
C PRO A 66 -56.88 -21.65 -23.48
N GLY A 67 -56.49 -21.11 -22.31
CA GLY A 67 -55.43 -20.12 -22.22
C GLY A 67 -55.41 -19.29 -20.93
N TRP A 68 -54.66 -18.19 -20.95
CA TRP A 68 -54.46 -17.30 -19.80
C TRP A 68 -54.48 -15.83 -20.20
N SER A 69 -54.61 -14.97 -19.19
CA SER A 69 -54.57 -13.51 -19.29
C SER A 69 -53.77 -12.92 -18.11
N PHE A 70 -53.23 -11.71 -18.32
CA PHE A 70 -52.47 -10.96 -17.32
C PHE A 70 -53.20 -9.71 -16.82
N THR A 71 -54.46 -9.51 -17.24
CA THR A 71 -55.31 -8.39 -16.77
C THR A 71 -56.36 -8.89 -15.79
N THR A 72 -56.73 -8.03 -14.84
CA THR A 72 -57.76 -8.25 -13.83
C THR A 72 -59.18 -7.99 -14.35
N GLU A 73 -59.34 -7.57 -15.60
CA GLU A 73 -60.65 -7.33 -16.21
C GLU A 73 -61.37 -8.66 -16.52
N LEU A 74 -62.59 -8.81 -15.99
CA LEU A 74 -63.46 -9.98 -16.20
C LEU A 74 -63.86 -10.20 -17.67
N ALA A 75 -63.68 -9.20 -18.54
CA ALA A 75 -63.96 -9.27 -19.97
C ALA A 75 -62.72 -9.59 -20.83
N SER A 76 -61.64 -10.05 -20.22
CA SER A 76 -60.38 -10.25 -20.93
C SER A 76 -60.41 -11.46 -21.87
N SER A 77 -60.05 -11.21 -23.12
CA SER A 77 -59.78 -12.24 -24.11
C SER A 77 -58.53 -13.04 -23.73
N ILE A 78 -58.50 -14.32 -24.09
CA ILE A 78 -57.32 -15.17 -23.93
C ILE A 78 -56.13 -14.50 -24.63
N VAL A 79 -55.08 -14.18 -23.86
CA VAL A 79 -53.88 -13.48 -24.35
C VAL A 79 -52.82 -14.47 -24.83
N GLY A 80 -52.81 -15.69 -24.27
CA GLY A 80 -51.89 -16.76 -24.68
C GLY A 80 -52.49 -18.16 -24.46
N SER A 81 -52.03 -19.11 -25.26
CA SER A 81 -52.36 -20.55 -25.15
C SER A 81 -51.10 -21.39 -25.33
N GLY A 82 -51.02 -22.54 -24.68
CA GLY A 82 -49.85 -23.42 -24.70
C GLY A 82 -49.58 -24.12 -23.35
N ASN A 83 -48.45 -24.81 -23.24
CA ASN A 83 -48.14 -25.63 -22.06
C ASN A 83 -47.29 -24.88 -21.01
N SER A 84 -46.93 -23.61 -21.28
CA SER A 84 -46.11 -22.80 -20.37
C SER A 84 -46.44 -21.31 -20.42
N VAL A 85 -46.50 -20.67 -19.25
CA VAL A 85 -46.69 -19.23 -19.03
C VAL A 85 -45.44 -18.66 -18.38
N VAL A 86 -44.92 -17.57 -18.91
CA VAL A 86 -43.79 -16.83 -18.30
C VAL A 86 -44.26 -15.42 -17.97
N LEU A 87 -44.18 -15.06 -16.70
CA LEU A 87 -44.51 -13.75 -16.16
C LEU A 87 -43.23 -12.93 -16.02
N GLU A 88 -43.23 -11.74 -16.62
CA GLU A 88 -42.11 -10.79 -16.51
C GLU A 88 -42.07 -10.16 -15.10
N PRO A 89 -40.89 -9.71 -14.62
CA PRO A 89 -40.78 -9.05 -13.32
C PRO A 89 -41.70 -7.82 -13.26
N GLY A 90 -42.63 -7.79 -12.30
CA GLY A 90 -43.62 -6.71 -12.14
C GLY A 90 -45.04 -7.03 -12.61
N HIS A 91 -45.23 -8.06 -13.45
CA HIS A 91 -46.55 -8.59 -13.80
C HIS A 91 -46.81 -9.86 -12.99
N SER A 92 -47.38 -9.71 -11.79
CA SER A 92 -47.57 -10.80 -10.83
C SER A 92 -48.99 -11.36 -10.78
N ASP A 93 -49.87 -10.85 -11.64
CA ASP A 93 -51.27 -11.23 -11.70
C ASP A 93 -51.49 -12.15 -12.88
N LEU A 94 -52.12 -13.30 -12.62
CA LEU A 94 -52.35 -14.37 -13.57
C LEU A 94 -53.79 -14.84 -13.47
N VAL A 95 -54.48 -14.80 -14.61
CA VAL A 95 -55.82 -15.36 -14.78
C VAL A 95 -55.71 -16.57 -15.71
N LEU A 96 -56.16 -17.73 -15.24
CA LEU A 96 -56.16 -18.98 -15.99
C LEU A 96 -57.60 -19.39 -16.29
N PHE A 97 -57.89 -19.64 -17.57
CA PHE A 97 -59.18 -20.12 -18.04
C PHE A 97 -59.11 -21.63 -18.22
N PHE A 98 -60.18 -22.34 -17.86
CA PHE A 98 -60.29 -23.79 -18.04
C PHE A 98 -61.72 -24.20 -18.41
N ASP A 99 -61.85 -25.28 -19.17
CA ASP A 99 -63.14 -25.81 -19.64
C ASP A 99 -63.11 -27.35 -19.68
N ALA A 100 -64.22 -27.98 -20.04
CA ALA A 100 -64.35 -29.43 -20.17
C ALA A 100 -64.75 -29.85 -21.59
N THR A 101 -64.15 -30.94 -22.08
CA THR A 101 -64.48 -31.57 -23.37
C THR A 101 -64.76 -33.07 -23.18
N PRO A 102 -65.82 -33.65 -23.78
CA PRO A 102 -66.89 -33.01 -24.57
C PRO A 102 -67.81 -32.14 -23.68
N PRO A 103 -68.54 -31.16 -24.26
CA PRO A 103 -69.48 -30.33 -23.51
C PRO A 103 -70.56 -31.22 -22.88
N ALA A 104 -70.53 -31.32 -21.55
CA ALA A 104 -71.41 -32.23 -20.82
C ALA A 104 -72.84 -31.67 -20.72
N ALA A 105 -73.84 -32.54 -20.83
CA ALA A 105 -75.27 -32.19 -20.63
C ALA A 105 -75.64 -31.95 -19.15
N ARG A 106 -74.72 -32.23 -18.21
CA ARG A 106 -74.87 -32.05 -16.77
C ARG A 106 -73.89 -30.97 -16.28
N PRO A 107 -74.19 -30.27 -15.16
CA PRO A 107 -73.24 -29.34 -14.57
C PRO A 107 -71.94 -30.06 -14.23
N VAL A 108 -70.81 -29.52 -14.70
CA VAL A 108 -69.46 -30.02 -14.43
C VAL A 108 -68.86 -29.18 -13.33
N GLU A 109 -68.27 -29.82 -12.34
CA GLU A 109 -67.49 -29.16 -11.30
C GLU A 109 -66.00 -29.31 -11.62
N PHE A 110 -65.23 -28.28 -11.33
CA PHE A 110 -63.80 -28.26 -11.54
C PHE A 110 -63.08 -28.20 -10.20
N ARG A 111 -61.90 -28.78 -10.15
CA ARG A 111 -60.94 -28.48 -9.09
C ARG A 111 -59.63 -28.07 -9.70
N TYR A 112 -59.02 -27.05 -9.13
CA TYR A 112 -57.71 -26.58 -9.56
C TYR A 112 -56.79 -26.35 -8.37
N ARG A 113 -55.49 -26.34 -8.65
CA ARG A 113 -54.45 -25.89 -7.73
C ARG A 113 -53.23 -25.41 -8.49
N LEU A 114 -52.46 -24.53 -7.87
CA LEU A 114 -51.13 -24.14 -8.31
C LEU A 114 -50.09 -24.76 -7.37
N THR A 115 -49.45 -25.83 -7.81
CA THR A 115 -48.39 -26.51 -7.06
C THR A 115 -47.26 -25.54 -6.73
N GLU A 116 -46.69 -25.62 -5.52
CA GLU A 116 -45.75 -24.66 -4.90
C GLU A 116 -46.37 -23.34 -4.41
N TYR A 117 -47.69 -23.14 -4.55
CA TYR A 117 -48.40 -21.96 -4.04
C TYR A 117 -49.65 -22.33 -3.22
N ASP A 118 -50.50 -23.21 -3.74
CA ASP A 118 -51.69 -23.71 -3.05
C ASP A 118 -51.36 -25.00 -2.27
N ASN A 119 -51.83 -25.10 -1.02
CA ASN A 119 -51.66 -26.30 -0.20
C ASN A 119 -52.64 -27.42 -0.59
N ASP A 120 -53.86 -27.06 -0.97
CA ASP A 120 -54.97 -27.99 -1.27
C ASP A 120 -55.71 -27.62 -2.57
N TRP A 121 -56.51 -28.56 -3.08
CA TRP A 121 -57.35 -28.35 -4.25
C TRP A 121 -58.53 -27.42 -3.94
N THR A 122 -58.75 -26.42 -4.79
CA THR A 122 -59.93 -25.55 -4.73
C THR A 122 -60.99 -26.07 -5.69
N VAL A 123 -62.16 -26.45 -5.17
CA VAL A 123 -63.31 -26.88 -5.97
C VAL A 123 -64.16 -25.66 -6.32
N THR A 124 -64.52 -25.52 -7.60
CA THR A 124 -65.33 -24.41 -8.09
C THR A 124 -66.27 -24.85 -9.22
N PRO A 125 -67.49 -24.32 -9.29
CA PRO A 125 -68.32 -24.42 -10.51
C PRO A 125 -67.88 -23.41 -11.59
N GLY A 126 -67.00 -22.46 -11.23
CA GLY A 126 -66.46 -21.46 -12.14
C GLY A 126 -65.41 -22.06 -13.11
N ARG A 127 -65.10 -21.30 -14.16
CA ARG A 127 -64.16 -21.69 -15.24
C ARG A 127 -62.87 -20.88 -15.24
N ILE A 128 -62.60 -20.17 -14.14
CA ILE A 128 -61.54 -19.18 -14.02
C ILE A 128 -60.84 -19.36 -12.67
N ALA A 129 -59.51 -19.38 -12.70
CA ALA A 129 -58.66 -19.26 -11.51
C ALA A 129 -57.87 -17.95 -11.57
N HIS A 130 -57.80 -17.24 -10.45
CA HIS A 130 -57.15 -15.93 -10.38
C HIS A 130 -56.10 -15.92 -9.26
N TYR A 131 -54.84 -15.71 -9.65
CA TYR A 131 -53.70 -15.57 -8.75
C TYR A 131 -53.19 -14.13 -8.81
N ARG A 132 -53.07 -13.48 -7.66
CA ARG A 132 -52.53 -12.12 -7.54
C ARG A 132 -51.24 -12.14 -6.75
N ARG A 133 -50.28 -11.29 -7.12
CA ARG A 133 -48.99 -11.15 -6.43
C ARG A 133 -48.22 -12.48 -6.32
N LEU A 134 -48.16 -13.24 -7.41
CA LEU A 134 -47.40 -14.49 -7.46
C LEU A 134 -45.90 -14.22 -7.22
N PRO A 135 -45.25 -14.85 -6.22
CA PRO A 135 -43.82 -14.68 -5.98
C PRO A 135 -42.97 -15.23 -7.14
N PRO A 136 -41.72 -14.75 -7.32
CA PRO A 136 -40.78 -15.35 -8.27
C PRO A 136 -40.56 -16.84 -7.98
N GLY A 137 -40.71 -17.69 -8.99
CA GLY A 137 -40.70 -19.14 -8.80
C GLY A 137 -41.15 -19.93 -10.02
N HIS A 138 -41.12 -21.25 -9.88
CA HIS A 138 -41.67 -22.19 -10.85
C HIS A 138 -42.88 -22.87 -10.21
N TYR A 139 -44.01 -22.79 -10.89
CA TYR A 139 -45.29 -23.31 -10.44
C TYR A 139 -45.89 -24.22 -11.51
N ARG A 140 -46.78 -25.10 -11.10
CA ARG A 140 -47.55 -25.95 -12.03
C ARG A 140 -49.03 -25.78 -11.73
N PHE A 141 -49.78 -25.28 -12.69
CA PHE A 141 -51.23 -25.20 -12.58
C PHE A 141 -51.83 -26.53 -13.02
N GLU A 142 -52.65 -27.11 -12.16
CA GLU A 142 -53.29 -28.40 -12.38
C GLU A 142 -54.81 -28.21 -12.27
N VAL A 143 -55.57 -28.75 -13.23
CA VAL A 143 -57.04 -28.70 -13.22
C VAL A 143 -57.65 -30.04 -13.62
N GLN A 144 -58.72 -30.41 -12.93
CA GLN A 144 -59.54 -31.58 -13.24
C GLN A 144 -61.01 -31.20 -13.30
N ALA A 145 -61.75 -31.92 -14.14
CA ALA A 145 -63.19 -31.80 -14.28
C ALA A 145 -63.84 -33.09 -13.79
N HIS A 146 -64.99 -33.01 -13.13
CA HIS A 146 -65.80 -34.17 -12.82
C HIS A 146 -67.29 -33.87 -12.98
N THR A 147 -68.06 -34.93 -13.19
CA THR A 147 -69.53 -34.84 -13.08
C THR A 147 -69.94 -35.16 -11.64
N PRO A 148 -70.83 -34.37 -11.02
CA PRO A 148 -71.35 -34.65 -9.69
C PRO A 148 -71.88 -36.09 -9.58
N GLY A 149 -71.46 -36.81 -8.53
CA GLY A 149 -71.79 -38.21 -8.31
C GLY A 149 -70.78 -39.23 -8.86
N GLN A 150 -69.76 -38.79 -9.60
CA GLN A 150 -68.60 -39.63 -9.98
C GLN A 150 -67.34 -39.24 -9.19
N PRO A 151 -66.44 -40.20 -8.90
CA PRO A 151 -65.16 -39.90 -8.28
C PRO A 151 -64.26 -39.08 -9.23
N TRP A 152 -63.32 -38.33 -8.65
CA TRP A 152 -62.34 -37.52 -9.37
C TRP A 152 -61.26 -38.37 -10.05
N GLN A 153 -61.61 -39.06 -11.14
CA GLN A 153 -60.71 -39.97 -11.88
C GLN A 153 -60.28 -39.43 -13.26
N THR A 154 -60.69 -38.22 -13.61
CA THR A 154 -60.38 -37.61 -14.89
C THR A 154 -58.91 -37.18 -14.99
N ALA A 155 -58.34 -37.25 -16.20
CA ALA A 155 -57.00 -36.72 -16.49
C ALA A 155 -56.84 -35.26 -16.02
N VAL A 156 -55.68 -34.98 -15.41
CA VAL A 156 -55.29 -33.64 -14.96
C VAL A 156 -54.72 -32.87 -16.15
N ALA A 157 -55.32 -31.73 -16.51
CA ALA A 157 -54.69 -30.80 -17.42
C ALA A 157 -53.66 -29.95 -16.66
N VAL A 158 -52.46 -29.79 -17.23
CA VAL A 158 -51.34 -29.11 -16.57
C VAL A 158 -50.74 -28.03 -17.46
N VAL A 159 -50.46 -26.86 -16.87
CA VAL A 159 -49.68 -25.78 -17.48
C VAL A 159 -48.57 -25.33 -16.54
N ALA A 160 -47.34 -25.21 -17.04
CA ALA A 160 -46.22 -24.68 -16.27
C ALA A 160 -46.29 -23.15 -16.18
N VAL A 161 -46.05 -22.58 -15.01
CA VAL A 161 -46.05 -21.12 -14.80
C VAL A 161 -44.71 -20.71 -14.19
N ARG A 162 -44.01 -19.75 -14.80
CA ARG A 162 -42.72 -19.25 -14.32
C ARG A 162 -42.77 -17.74 -14.11
N GLN A 163 -42.57 -17.30 -12.86
CA GLN A 163 -42.41 -15.89 -12.52
C GLN A 163 -40.93 -15.54 -12.43
N LYS A 164 -40.45 -14.60 -13.27
CA LYS A 164 -39.05 -14.13 -13.22
C LYS A 164 -38.80 -13.23 -12.00
N PRO A 165 -37.66 -13.37 -11.29
CA PRO A 165 -37.30 -12.50 -10.18
C PRO A 165 -36.88 -11.10 -10.64
N PHE A 166 -36.99 -10.12 -9.76
CA PHE A 166 -36.43 -8.78 -10.01
C PHE A 166 -34.90 -8.81 -9.96
N LEU A 167 -34.26 -7.88 -10.68
CA LEU A 167 -32.79 -7.80 -10.75
C LEU A 167 -32.12 -7.69 -9.37
N TYR A 168 -32.70 -6.93 -8.43
CA TYR A 168 -32.16 -6.76 -7.07
C TYR A 168 -32.36 -7.99 -6.15
N GLN A 169 -33.14 -8.97 -6.58
CA GLN A 169 -33.37 -10.22 -5.83
C GLN A 169 -32.35 -11.31 -6.20
N THR A 170 -31.40 -10.99 -7.09
CA THR A 170 -30.42 -11.95 -7.57
C THR A 170 -29.08 -11.74 -6.87
N TRP A 171 -28.33 -12.82 -6.63
CA TRP A 171 -27.05 -12.74 -5.92
C TRP A 171 -26.00 -11.93 -6.69
N TYR A 172 -26.06 -11.91 -8.02
CA TYR A 172 -25.10 -11.20 -8.87
C TYR A 172 -25.25 -9.67 -8.80
N SER A 173 -26.45 -9.14 -8.49
CA SER A 173 -26.61 -7.69 -8.28
C SER A 173 -25.85 -7.22 -7.03
N TYR A 174 -25.90 -8.01 -5.95
CA TYR A 174 -25.13 -7.73 -4.74
C TYR A 174 -23.62 -7.83 -4.98
N LEU A 175 -23.19 -8.84 -5.75
CA LEU A 175 -21.79 -8.97 -6.15
C LEU A 175 -21.31 -7.72 -6.91
N PHE A 176 -22.06 -7.26 -7.91
CA PHE A 176 -21.69 -6.09 -8.71
C PHE A 176 -21.59 -4.81 -7.88
N VAL A 177 -22.56 -4.57 -6.98
CA VAL A 177 -22.53 -3.43 -6.05
C VAL A 177 -21.32 -3.51 -5.11
N SER A 178 -21.02 -4.70 -4.57
CA SER A 178 -19.87 -4.89 -3.67
C SER A 178 -18.54 -4.62 -4.39
N LEU A 179 -18.39 -5.07 -5.63
CA LEU A 179 -17.19 -4.86 -6.43
C LEU A 179 -17.01 -3.37 -6.76
N ALA A 180 -18.09 -2.67 -7.10
CA ALA A 180 -18.07 -1.24 -7.35
C ALA A 180 -17.64 -0.44 -6.10
N LEU A 181 -18.14 -0.83 -4.92
CA LEU A 181 -17.73 -0.22 -3.65
C LEU A 181 -16.26 -0.46 -3.32
N ILE A 182 -15.76 -1.68 -3.55
CA ILE A 182 -14.33 -2.01 -3.35
C ILE A 182 -13.46 -1.20 -4.31
N ALA A 183 -13.84 -1.11 -5.58
CA ALA A 183 -13.12 -0.33 -6.58
C ALA A 183 -13.07 1.16 -6.21
N LEU A 184 -14.19 1.73 -5.76
CA LEU A 184 -14.27 3.12 -5.30
C LEU A 184 -13.37 3.35 -4.06
N ALA A 185 -13.42 2.45 -3.08
CA ALA A 185 -12.56 2.53 -1.90
C ALA A 185 -11.07 2.46 -2.28
N ALA A 186 -10.70 1.56 -3.18
CA ALA A 186 -9.33 1.44 -3.69
C ALA A 186 -8.89 2.71 -4.43
N GLN A 187 -9.77 3.32 -5.23
CA GLN A 187 -9.48 4.57 -5.94
C GLN A 187 -9.27 5.74 -4.95
N LEU A 188 -10.11 5.85 -3.92
CA LEU A 188 -9.96 6.88 -2.88
C LEU A 188 -8.66 6.72 -2.09
N LEU A 189 -8.29 5.48 -1.73
CA LEU A 189 -7.02 5.22 -1.04
C LEU A 189 -5.82 5.61 -1.93
N ARG A 190 -5.84 5.25 -3.22
CA ARG A 190 -4.79 5.65 -4.17
C ARG A 190 -4.67 7.16 -4.31
N GLN A 191 -5.78 7.89 -4.36
CA GLN A 191 -5.76 9.35 -4.41
C GLN A 191 -5.15 9.97 -3.14
N ARG A 192 -5.45 9.43 -1.96
CA ARG A 192 -4.85 9.89 -0.70
C ARG A 192 -3.34 9.68 -0.70
N ASP A 193 -2.87 8.53 -1.16
CA ASP A 193 -1.44 8.25 -1.26
C ASP A 193 -0.73 9.20 -2.24
N GLN A 194 -1.36 9.51 -3.39
CA GLN A 194 -0.81 10.45 -4.36
C GLN A 194 -0.69 11.87 -3.79
N LEU A 195 -1.70 12.33 -3.05
CA LEU A 195 -1.68 13.65 -2.41
C LEU A 195 -0.57 13.73 -1.34
N LEU A 196 -0.40 12.70 -0.53
CA LEU A 196 0.65 12.65 0.49
C LEU A 196 2.05 12.64 -0.14
N LYS A 197 2.25 11.86 -1.20
CA LYS A 197 3.53 11.82 -1.94
C LYS A 197 3.87 13.16 -2.60
N GLY A 198 2.87 13.84 -3.18
CA GLY A 198 3.06 15.15 -3.80
C GLY A 198 3.46 16.25 -2.80
N GLN A 199 2.84 16.27 -1.61
CA GLN A 199 3.20 17.22 -0.56
C GLN A 199 4.61 16.99 -0.02
N MET A 200 5.01 15.72 0.16
CA MET A 200 6.38 15.39 0.57
C MET A 200 7.41 15.80 -0.50
N GLY A 201 7.11 15.58 -1.79
CA GLY A 201 7.99 15.98 -2.89
C GLY A 201 8.22 17.49 -2.93
N ILE A 202 7.16 18.30 -2.82
CA ILE A 202 7.26 19.76 -2.82
C ILE A 202 8.07 20.27 -1.62
N VAL A 203 7.86 19.70 -0.43
CA VAL A 203 8.61 20.10 0.77
C VAL A 203 10.09 19.73 0.66
N LEU A 204 10.42 18.56 0.08
CA LEU A 204 11.80 18.14 -0.15
C LEU A 204 12.50 19.00 -1.21
N GLU A 205 11.80 19.30 -2.30
CA GLU A 205 12.31 20.18 -3.36
C GLU A 205 12.58 21.60 -2.83
N GLU A 206 11.66 22.14 -2.04
CA GLU A 206 11.83 23.43 -1.39
C GLU A 206 12.96 23.42 -0.35
N ARG A 207 13.13 22.32 0.40
CA ARG A 207 14.28 22.15 1.31
C ARG A 207 15.61 22.13 0.57
N ASN A 208 15.69 21.38 -0.54
CA ASN A 208 16.89 21.33 -1.38
C ASN A 208 17.21 22.70 -1.98
N ARG A 209 16.19 23.43 -2.46
CA ARG A 209 16.34 24.78 -2.98
C ARG A 209 16.89 25.74 -1.92
N ILE A 210 16.28 25.74 -0.72
CA ILE A 210 16.73 26.56 0.41
C ILE A 210 18.17 26.18 0.81
N ALA A 211 18.50 24.90 0.85
CA ALA A 211 19.85 24.43 1.15
C ALA A 211 20.87 24.97 0.13
N SER A 212 20.55 24.92 -1.17
CA SER A 212 21.40 25.45 -2.24
C SER A 212 21.57 26.97 -2.14
N ASP A 213 20.48 27.73 -2.04
CA ASP A 213 20.52 29.20 -1.95
C ASP A 213 21.30 29.66 -0.68
N CYS A 214 21.11 28.94 0.42
CA CYS A 214 21.81 29.17 1.68
C CYS A 214 23.30 28.85 1.55
N HIS A 215 23.66 27.76 0.86
CA HIS A 215 25.05 27.40 0.57
C HIS A 215 25.77 28.49 -0.19
N ASP A 216 25.20 28.93 -1.30
CA ASP A 216 25.87 29.86 -2.19
C ASP A 216 26.08 31.21 -1.50
N THR A 217 25.05 31.68 -0.76
CA THR A 217 25.10 32.96 -0.05
C THR A 217 26.02 32.92 1.16
N LEU A 218 25.92 31.89 2.02
CA LEU A 218 26.73 31.79 3.23
C LEU A 218 28.21 31.57 2.90
N MET A 219 28.54 30.69 1.95
CA MET A 219 29.93 30.44 1.60
C MET A 219 30.58 31.66 0.96
N ALA A 220 29.87 32.38 0.10
CA ALA A 220 30.35 33.64 -0.46
C ALA A 220 30.61 34.70 0.63
N GLY A 221 29.69 34.84 1.58
CA GLY A 221 29.85 35.75 2.72
C GLY A 221 31.06 35.41 3.58
N PHE A 222 31.23 34.14 3.94
CA PHE A 222 32.39 33.71 4.73
C PHE A 222 33.72 33.82 3.98
N ALA A 223 33.73 33.60 2.66
CA ALA A 223 34.91 33.83 1.84
C ALA A 223 35.32 35.31 1.84
N ALA A 224 34.34 36.23 1.69
CA ALA A 224 34.59 37.67 1.74
C ALA A 224 35.16 38.10 3.10
N ILE A 225 34.60 37.62 4.22
CA ILE A 225 35.10 37.91 5.56
C ILE A 225 36.52 37.37 5.73
N SER A 226 36.79 36.13 5.29
CA SER A 226 38.14 35.54 5.35
C SER A 226 39.17 36.36 4.57
N TRP A 227 38.78 36.90 3.41
CA TRP A 227 39.65 37.72 2.57
C TRP A 227 39.94 39.07 3.21
N GLN A 228 38.92 39.72 3.78
CA GLN A 228 39.07 41.00 4.46
C GLN A 228 39.95 40.88 5.70
N LEU A 229 39.82 39.77 6.45
CA LEU A 229 40.68 39.48 7.59
C LEU A 229 42.12 39.18 7.18
N GLU A 230 42.34 38.52 6.04
CA GLU A 230 43.69 38.30 5.50
C GLU A 230 44.34 39.61 5.04
N ALA A 231 43.61 40.46 4.32
CA ALA A 231 44.08 41.77 3.92
C ALA A 231 44.44 42.63 5.14
N THR A 232 43.60 42.60 6.17
CA THR A 232 43.81 43.32 7.42
C THR A 232 45.02 42.78 8.19
N ALA A 233 45.19 41.46 8.27
CA ALA A 233 46.35 40.84 8.92
C ALA A 233 47.68 41.20 8.21
N LYS A 234 47.68 41.31 6.88
CA LYS A 234 48.87 41.72 6.10
C LYS A 234 49.30 43.15 6.39
N LEU A 235 48.34 44.08 6.55
CA LEU A 235 48.64 45.47 6.92
C LEU A 235 49.34 45.61 8.29
N PHE A 236 49.14 44.63 9.18
CA PHE A 236 49.73 44.62 10.51
C PHE A 236 51.03 43.79 10.63
N LYS A 237 51.50 43.17 9.54
CA LYS A 237 52.76 42.39 9.50
C LYS A 237 53.97 43.19 9.03
N ASP A 238 53.78 44.39 8.45
CA ASP A 238 54.86 45.24 7.94
C ASP A 238 55.62 46.02 9.05
N VAL A 239 55.27 45.83 10.33
CA VAL A 239 55.94 46.46 11.47
C VAL A 239 56.63 45.38 12.31
N ASP A 240 57.96 45.36 12.22
CA ASP A 240 58.96 44.56 12.94
C ASP A 240 58.46 43.44 13.88
N GLU A 241 58.78 42.21 13.46
CA GLU A 241 59.09 41.02 14.27
C GLU A 241 58.37 40.88 15.63
N THR A 242 57.05 40.74 15.60
CA THR A 242 56.22 39.86 16.46
C THR A 242 54.77 40.04 16.00
N LEU A 243 53.97 38.95 15.91
CA LEU A 243 52.55 39.10 15.56
C LEU A 243 51.87 40.09 16.53
N THR A 244 51.53 41.28 16.01
CA THR A 244 50.81 42.29 16.77
C THR A 244 49.50 41.71 17.31
N PRO A 245 48.98 42.20 18.46
CA PRO A 245 47.69 41.76 18.99
C PRO A 245 46.55 41.84 17.94
N ALA A 246 46.61 42.82 17.04
CA ALA A 246 45.68 42.99 15.93
C ALA A 246 45.78 41.85 14.88
N ALA A 247 46.99 41.43 14.53
CA ALA A 247 47.20 40.27 13.64
C ALA A 247 46.68 38.97 14.29
N LYS A 248 46.90 38.76 15.60
CA LYS A 248 46.33 37.62 16.34
C LYS A 248 44.80 37.62 16.37
N SER A 249 44.16 38.79 16.56
CA SER A 249 42.70 38.92 16.50
C SER A 249 42.15 38.63 15.09
N CYS A 250 42.85 39.00 14.03
CA CYS A 250 42.46 38.65 12.65
C CYS A 250 42.56 37.14 12.39
N GLU A 251 43.62 36.50 12.89
CA GLU A 251 43.78 35.05 12.83
C GLU A 251 42.62 34.34 13.56
N LEU A 252 42.27 34.81 14.77
CA LEU A 252 41.15 34.31 15.57
C LEU A 252 39.79 34.53 14.89
N ALA A 253 39.61 35.63 14.16
CA ALA A 253 38.39 35.86 13.40
C ALA A 253 38.29 34.94 12.17
N ARG A 254 39.39 34.70 11.44
CA ARG A 254 39.43 33.73 10.32
C ARG A 254 39.07 32.33 10.80
N SER A 255 39.62 32.01 11.96
CA SER A 255 39.34 30.86 12.79
C SER A 255 37.84 30.60 13.00
N MET A 256 37.12 31.64 13.46
CA MET A 256 35.67 31.56 13.70
C MET A 256 34.88 31.47 12.40
N VAL A 257 35.32 32.15 11.35
CA VAL A 257 34.69 32.07 10.02
C VAL A 257 34.80 30.65 9.45
N ALA A 258 35.96 30.01 9.57
CA ALA A 258 36.13 28.61 9.16
C ALA A 258 35.21 27.66 9.95
N HIS A 259 35.03 27.91 11.25
CA HIS A 259 34.08 27.16 12.07
C HIS A 259 32.63 27.39 11.62
N CYS A 260 32.22 28.63 11.36
CA CYS A 260 30.88 28.94 10.84
C CYS A 260 30.65 28.35 9.43
N GLN A 261 31.67 28.30 8.57
CA GLN A 261 31.60 27.61 7.29
C GLN A 261 31.37 26.09 7.47
N ALA A 262 32.00 25.48 8.46
CA ALA A 262 31.84 24.05 8.75
C ALA A 262 30.44 23.73 9.28
N GLU A 263 29.87 24.59 10.13
CA GLU A 263 28.50 24.46 10.65
C GLU A 263 27.44 24.78 9.57
N ALA A 264 27.66 25.79 8.73
CA ALA A 264 26.75 26.06 7.61
C ALA A 264 26.71 24.87 6.63
N ARG A 265 27.88 24.33 6.24
CA ARG A 265 27.95 23.11 5.41
C ARG A 265 27.21 21.93 6.04
N ARG A 266 27.23 21.80 7.36
CA ARG A 266 26.48 20.77 8.09
C ARG A 266 24.96 20.99 7.96
N ILE A 267 24.48 22.20 8.24
CA ILE A 267 23.03 22.52 8.20
C ILE A 267 22.46 22.32 6.79
N ILE A 268 23.19 22.78 5.77
CA ILE A 268 22.83 22.61 4.36
C ILE A 268 22.75 21.14 3.98
N TRP A 269 23.67 20.33 4.50
CA TRP A 269 23.67 18.90 4.24
C TRP A 269 22.51 18.17 4.92
N ASP A 270 22.21 18.50 6.18
CA ASP A 270 21.05 17.97 6.91
C ASP A 270 19.70 18.35 6.23
N LEU A 271 19.71 19.41 5.40
CA LEU A 271 18.56 19.84 4.60
C LEU A 271 18.45 19.12 3.24
N ARG A 272 19.50 18.44 2.78
CA ARG A 272 19.51 17.74 1.48
C ARG A 272 18.87 16.36 1.59
N ASP A 273 18.10 15.97 0.57
CA ASP A 273 17.39 14.68 0.56
C ASP A 273 18.35 13.49 0.77
N PRO A 274 18.13 12.63 1.80
CA PRO A 274 18.91 11.41 2.01
C PRO A 274 18.91 10.46 0.81
N HIS A 275 17.91 10.51 -0.08
CA HIS A 275 17.84 9.64 -1.27
C HIS A 275 18.75 10.08 -2.43
N GLU A 276 19.29 11.31 -2.42
CA GLU A 276 20.34 11.73 -3.38
C GLU A 276 21.75 11.35 -2.91
N LEU A 277 21.90 10.96 -1.65
CA LEU A 277 23.17 10.50 -1.09
C LEU A 277 23.32 9.00 -1.37
N THR A 278 24.48 8.61 -1.89
CA THR A 278 24.80 7.19 -2.02
C THR A 278 25.05 6.59 -0.65
N ASP A 279 24.40 5.48 -0.34
CA ASP A 279 24.65 4.69 0.89
C ASP A 279 26.03 4.01 0.90
N ILE A 280 26.72 4.06 -0.25
CA ILE A 280 28.03 3.48 -0.51
C ILE A 280 29.12 4.54 -0.26
N LEU A 281 29.89 4.36 0.81
CA LEU A 281 30.92 5.30 1.23
C LEU A 281 32.10 5.34 0.25
N SER A 282 32.50 4.20 -0.30
CA SER A 282 33.63 4.12 -1.22
C SER A 282 33.41 5.01 -2.45
N GLU A 283 32.21 4.98 -3.03
CA GLU A 283 31.82 5.77 -4.19
C GLU A 283 31.77 7.26 -3.86
N ALA A 284 31.19 7.62 -2.71
CA ALA A 284 31.10 9.03 -2.27
C ALA A 284 32.50 9.63 -2.02
N LEU A 285 33.37 8.87 -1.36
CA LEU A 285 34.73 9.30 -1.04
C LEU A 285 35.61 9.35 -2.30
N SER A 286 35.53 8.36 -3.19
CA SER A 286 36.25 8.37 -4.48
C SER A 286 35.90 9.60 -5.30
N ARG A 287 34.60 9.92 -5.44
CA ARG A 287 34.15 11.13 -6.17
C ARG A 287 34.70 12.42 -5.55
N ALA A 288 34.71 12.53 -4.22
CA ALA A 288 35.24 13.70 -3.53
C ALA A 288 36.77 13.85 -3.74
N ILE A 289 37.50 12.74 -3.81
CA ILE A 289 38.95 12.71 -4.04
C ILE A 289 39.29 13.00 -5.51
N ASP A 290 38.55 12.43 -6.46
CA ASP A 290 38.79 12.62 -7.90
C ASP A 290 38.62 14.09 -8.32
N ALA A 291 37.73 14.85 -7.66
CA ALA A 291 37.61 16.29 -7.86
C ALA A 291 38.91 17.07 -7.57
N HIS A 292 39.79 16.54 -6.72
CA HIS A 292 41.09 17.14 -6.39
C HIS A 292 42.21 16.68 -7.35
N ARG A 293 42.14 15.44 -7.86
CA ARG A 293 43.09 14.91 -8.87
C ARG A 293 43.13 15.75 -10.16
N LEU A 294 42.02 16.40 -10.51
CA LEU A 294 41.92 17.26 -11.69
C LEU A 294 42.62 18.62 -11.53
N ARG A 295 42.94 19.05 -10.29
CA ARG A 295 43.44 20.40 -10.01
C ARG A 295 44.94 20.46 -9.70
N ASP A 296 45.52 19.40 -9.15
CA ASP A 296 46.89 19.41 -8.64
C ASP A 296 47.72 18.23 -9.15
N SER A 297 49.04 18.41 -9.27
CA SER A 297 49.99 17.42 -9.82
C SER A 297 50.37 16.29 -8.83
N VAL A 298 49.57 16.05 -7.79
CA VAL A 298 49.86 15.10 -6.71
C VAL A 298 49.24 13.74 -7.05
N GLN A 299 50.02 12.66 -6.95
CA GLN A 299 49.51 11.32 -7.23
C GLN A 299 48.69 10.81 -6.04
N THR A 300 47.37 10.80 -6.17
CA THR A 300 46.48 10.21 -5.17
C THR A 300 46.12 8.77 -5.54
N THR A 301 46.15 7.85 -4.57
CA THR A 301 45.68 6.47 -4.71
C THR A 301 44.54 6.21 -3.73
N PHE A 302 43.57 5.40 -4.14
CA PHE A 302 42.39 5.06 -3.35
C PHE A 302 42.20 3.55 -3.36
N GLU A 303 42.14 2.94 -2.19
CA GLU A 303 41.97 1.51 -2.01
C GLU A 303 40.84 1.19 -1.03
N VAL A 304 40.12 0.11 -1.31
CA VAL A 304 39.05 -0.41 -0.46
C VAL A 304 39.40 -1.84 -0.10
N HIS A 305 39.42 -2.13 1.20
CA HIS A 305 39.76 -3.43 1.76
C HIS A 305 38.56 -3.96 2.57
N GLY A 306 38.21 -5.23 2.38
CA GLY A 306 37.06 -5.87 3.02
C GLY A 306 35.76 -5.75 2.21
N ASP A 307 34.68 -6.32 2.74
CA ASP A 307 33.35 -6.27 2.12
C ASP A 307 32.63 -4.99 2.52
N GLU A 308 32.19 -4.21 1.53
CA GLU A 308 31.56 -2.93 1.77
C GLU A 308 30.16 -3.09 2.39
N ILE A 309 29.97 -2.44 3.54
CA ILE A 309 28.71 -2.45 4.30
C ILE A 309 28.02 -1.09 4.12
N PRO A 310 26.74 -1.05 3.68
CA PRO A 310 25.97 0.18 3.63
C PRO A 310 25.85 0.81 5.02
N ILE A 311 26.07 2.12 5.10
CA ILE A 311 25.98 2.89 6.35
C ILE A 311 24.99 4.05 6.18
N ALA A 312 24.48 4.58 7.29
CA ALA A 312 23.53 5.68 7.26
C ALA A 312 24.08 6.90 6.46
N PRO A 313 23.27 7.57 5.61
CA PRO A 313 23.73 8.69 4.77
C PRO A 313 24.41 9.84 5.54
N GLY A 314 23.94 10.13 6.76
CA GLY A 314 24.57 11.11 7.65
C GLY A 314 25.98 10.70 8.08
N ALA A 315 26.23 9.40 8.28
CA ALA A 315 27.55 8.88 8.58
C ALA A 315 28.48 8.95 7.35
N VAL A 316 27.98 8.59 6.16
CA VAL A 316 28.71 8.75 4.89
C VAL A 316 29.25 10.17 4.76
N HIS A 317 28.41 11.17 4.99
CA HIS A 317 28.82 12.58 4.89
C HIS A 317 29.93 12.98 5.85
N HIS A 318 29.78 12.66 7.13
CA HIS A 318 30.80 13.02 8.13
C HIS A 318 32.15 12.40 7.77
N LEU A 319 32.15 11.15 7.31
CA LEU A 319 33.35 10.44 6.87
C LEU A 319 33.96 11.03 5.59
N VAL A 320 33.14 11.36 4.59
CA VAL A 320 33.59 12.03 3.35
C VAL A 320 34.21 13.39 3.65
N CYS A 321 33.60 14.19 4.52
CA CYS A 321 34.17 15.48 4.93
C CYS A 321 35.52 15.32 5.63
N ILE A 322 35.68 14.30 6.48
CA ILE A 322 36.97 14.05 7.14
C ILE A 322 38.03 13.67 6.10
N GLY A 323 37.71 12.75 5.19
CA GLY A 323 38.63 12.36 4.12
C GLY A 323 39.02 13.52 3.21
N GLN A 324 38.04 14.33 2.79
CA GLN A 324 38.27 15.50 1.94
C GLN A 324 39.13 16.56 2.62
N GLU A 325 38.88 16.86 3.89
CA GLU A 325 39.67 17.81 4.67
C GLU A 325 41.10 17.31 4.86
N ALA A 326 41.30 16.02 5.14
CA ALA A 326 42.62 15.41 5.26
C ALA A 326 43.41 15.50 3.94
N VAL A 327 42.79 15.18 2.80
CA VAL A 327 43.41 15.32 1.48
C VAL A 327 43.73 16.77 1.16
N THR A 328 42.81 17.69 1.45
CA THR A 328 43.02 19.14 1.26
C THR A 328 44.21 19.64 2.10
N ASN A 329 44.33 19.18 3.34
CA ASN A 329 45.43 19.53 4.21
C ASN A 329 46.76 19.00 3.69
N ALA A 330 46.82 17.76 3.18
CA ALA A 330 48.03 17.23 2.55
C ALA A 330 48.46 18.08 1.34
N ILE A 331 47.54 18.37 0.42
CA ILE A 331 47.83 19.18 -0.79
C ILE A 331 48.33 20.58 -0.42
N ARG A 332 47.66 21.26 0.52
CA ARG A 332 47.96 22.66 0.86
C ARG A 332 49.20 22.82 1.74
N HIS A 333 49.47 21.85 2.62
CA HIS A 333 50.41 22.06 3.70
C HIS A 333 51.62 21.14 3.69
N SER A 334 51.57 19.97 3.03
CA SER A 334 52.67 19.00 3.18
C SER A 334 53.72 19.06 2.08
N GLY A 335 53.39 19.61 0.90
CA GLY A 335 54.29 19.56 -0.27
C GLY A 335 54.55 18.12 -0.75
N CYS A 336 53.61 17.20 -0.48
CA CYS A 336 53.71 15.80 -0.86
C CYS A 336 53.70 15.60 -2.37
N SER A 337 54.27 14.47 -2.80
CA SER A 337 54.15 13.97 -4.17
C SER A 337 53.09 12.88 -4.29
N THR A 338 52.82 12.16 -3.18
CA THR A 338 51.86 11.05 -3.15
C THR A 338 50.94 11.14 -1.94
N ILE A 339 49.66 10.84 -2.16
CA ILE A 339 48.65 10.67 -1.12
C ILE A 339 48.02 9.29 -1.27
N HIS A 340 47.94 8.55 -0.17
CA HIS A 340 47.32 7.23 -0.09
C HIS A 340 46.07 7.33 0.77
N VAL A 341 44.92 6.96 0.20
CA VAL A 341 43.65 6.88 0.91
C VAL A 341 43.19 5.43 0.93
N ALA A 342 42.92 4.91 2.12
CA ALA A 342 42.46 3.54 2.31
C ALA A 342 41.18 3.49 3.15
N LEU A 343 40.18 2.76 2.67
CA LEU A 343 39.03 2.31 3.45
C LEU A 343 39.23 0.85 3.82
N ARG A 344 39.02 0.51 5.10
CA ARG A 344 39.02 -0.88 5.57
C ARG A 344 37.75 -1.18 6.34
N TYR A 345 37.02 -2.18 5.88
CA TYR A 345 35.84 -2.74 6.52
C TYR A 345 36.28 -3.99 7.29
N ASP A 346 36.38 -3.86 8.62
CA ASP A 346 36.60 -4.99 9.52
C ASP A 346 35.24 -5.54 10.01
N GLU A 347 35.21 -6.60 10.82
CA GLU A 347 33.93 -7.19 11.27
C GLU A 347 33.07 -6.24 12.12
N GLU A 348 33.70 -5.41 12.96
CA GLU A 348 33.00 -4.56 13.94
C GLU A 348 33.21 -3.05 13.71
N SER A 349 34.15 -2.67 12.84
CA SER A 349 34.56 -1.28 12.65
C SER A 349 34.96 -0.94 11.22
N LEU A 350 34.76 0.33 10.90
CA LEU A 350 35.19 0.98 9.68
C LEU A 350 36.41 1.87 9.96
N HIS A 351 37.45 1.71 9.15
CA HIS A 351 38.66 2.52 9.24
C HIS A 351 38.88 3.32 7.95
N ILE A 352 39.18 4.61 8.11
CA ILE A 352 39.60 5.49 7.01
C ILE A 352 41.00 5.97 7.33
N THR A 353 41.94 5.78 6.41
CA THR A 353 43.31 6.28 6.55
C THR A 353 43.65 7.16 5.36
N VAL A 354 44.16 8.35 5.64
CA VAL A 354 44.72 9.28 4.65
C VAL A 354 46.16 9.54 5.02
N ARG A 355 47.10 9.15 4.16
CA ARG A 355 48.53 9.26 4.40
C ARG A 355 49.21 10.01 3.27
N ASP A 356 50.04 10.99 3.59
CA ASP A 356 50.87 11.69 2.63
C ASP A 356 52.37 11.48 2.92
N ASN A 357 53.21 11.71 1.92
CA ASN A 357 54.67 11.60 2.03
C ASN A 357 55.39 12.96 2.10
N GLY A 358 54.70 14.01 2.55
CA GLY A 358 55.24 15.36 2.61
C GLY A 358 56.14 15.61 3.82
N ARG A 359 56.34 16.89 4.13
CA ARG A 359 57.26 17.35 5.19
C ARG A 359 56.85 17.02 6.63
N GLY A 360 55.62 16.59 6.85
CA GLY A 360 55.06 16.37 8.19
C GLY A 360 55.11 17.61 9.11
N PHE A 361 54.75 17.45 10.38
CA PHE A 361 54.81 18.50 11.40
C PHE A 361 54.90 17.90 12.82
N LEU A 362 55.32 18.72 13.79
CA LEU A 362 55.26 18.35 15.21
C LEU A 362 54.01 18.97 15.84
N PHE A 363 53.24 18.16 16.57
CA PHE A 363 52.01 18.61 17.24
C PHE A 363 52.25 19.69 18.32
N THR A 364 53.50 19.84 18.76
CA THR A 364 53.95 20.84 19.74
C THR A 364 54.14 22.23 19.15
N ASP A 365 54.12 22.38 17.82
CA ASP A 365 54.25 23.69 17.18
C ASP A 365 53.05 24.58 17.52
N LEU A 366 53.30 25.74 18.12
CA LEU A 366 52.27 26.74 18.43
C LEU A 366 51.44 27.12 17.19
N ALA A 367 52.06 27.10 16.01
CA ALA A 367 51.40 27.33 14.72
C ALA A 367 50.26 26.34 14.43
N VAL A 368 50.39 25.07 14.86
CA VAL A 368 49.33 24.06 14.71
C VAL A 368 48.17 24.32 15.69
N ARG A 369 48.44 24.93 16.85
CA ARG A 369 47.43 25.22 17.89
C ARG A 369 46.69 26.55 17.69
N THR A 370 47.28 27.51 16.99
CA THR A 370 46.67 28.83 16.73
C THR A 370 46.47 29.06 15.23
N GLY A 371 45.29 28.72 14.71
CA GLY A 371 44.87 29.12 13.34
C GLY A 371 44.32 28.01 12.44
N HIS A 372 44.56 26.72 12.76
CA HIS A 372 44.13 25.60 11.91
C HIS A 372 42.96 24.80 12.53
N PHE A 373 41.76 24.99 11.96
CA PHE A 373 40.50 24.39 12.43
C PHE A 373 40.22 23.01 11.84
N GLY A 374 41.00 22.58 10.84
CA GLY A 374 40.79 21.32 10.13
C GLY A 374 40.77 20.12 11.08
N ILE A 375 41.80 19.97 11.92
CA ILE A 375 41.91 18.84 12.85
C ILE A 375 40.80 18.84 13.91
N PRO A 376 40.54 19.93 14.66
CA PRO A 376 39.41 19.97 15.61
C PRO A 376 38.05 19.67 14.97
N VAL A 377 37.80 20.13 13.74
CA VAL A 377 36.55 19.84 13.02
C VAL A 377 36.47 18.37 12.62
N MET A 378 37.57 17.75 12.18
CA MET A 378 37.63 16.32 11.90
C MET A 378 37.41 15.48 13.16
N GLU A 379 38.03 15.86 14.29
CA GLU A 379 37.86 15.19 15.59
C GLU A 379 36.40 15.23 16.04
N GLU A 380 35.76 16.40 15.94
CA GLU A 380 34.36 16.57 16.32
C GLU A 380 33.43 15.71 15.46
N ARG A 381 33.69 15.63 14.15
CA ARG A 381 32.92 14.77 13.23
C ARG A 381 33.10 13.28 13.56
N ALA A 382 34.32 12.84 13.85
CA ALA A 382 34.58 11.47 14.28
C ALA A 382 33.84 11.15 15.59
N ARG A 383 33.89 12.07 16.56
CA ARG A 383 33.21 11.95 17.85
C ARG A 383 31.69 11.86 17.72
N LYS A 384 31.09 12.62 16.79
CA LYS A 384 29.64 12.55 16.51
C LYS A 384 29.19 11.19 16.00
N LEU A 385 30.06 10.46 15.31
CA LEU A 385 29.81 9.08 14.89
C LEU A 385 30.12 8.06 16.00
N GLY A 386 30.52 8.52 17.19
CA GLY A 386 31.04 7.69 18.27
C GLY A 386 32.35 7.00 17.93
N GLY A 387 33.12 7.56 16.99
CA GLY A 387 34.45 7.11 16.60
C GLY A 387 35.56 7.98 17.18
N SER A 388 36.78 7.69 16.74
CA SER A 388 37.98 8.42 17.13
C SER A 388 38.81 8.81 15.91
N LEU A 389 39.41 10.00 15.95
CA LEU A 389 40.43 10.45 15.01
C LEU A 389 41.80 10.32 15.67
N ARG A 390 42.81 9.87 14.93
CA ARG A 390 44.21 9.92 15.31
C ARG A 390 45.03 10.53 14.18
N VAL A 391 45.90 11.48 14.54
CA VAL A 391 46.84 12.11 13.61
C VAL A 391 48.25 11.77 14.04
N ASN A 392 48.99 11.09 13.18
CA ASN A 392 50.40 10.78 13.35
C ASN A 392 51.19 11.60 12.33
N SER A 393 52.09 12.46 12.79
CA SER A 393 52.96 13.24 11.91
C SER A 393 54.35 13.33 12.51
N ALA A 394 55.36 13.31 11.66
CA ALA A 394 56.74 13.55 12.04
C ALA A 394 57.46 14.28 10.90
N ILE A 395 58.41 15.14 11.27
CA ILE A 395 59.21 15.91 10.31
C ILE A 395 59.84 14.96 9.29
N ASP A 396 59.72 15.30 8.02
CA ASP A 396 60.21 14.57 6.84
C ASP A 396 59.67 13.14 6.68
N SER A 397 58.63 12.77 7.43
CA SER A 397 57.99 11.44 7.38
C SER A 397 56.54 11.46 6.89
N GLY A 398 56.03 12.63 6.51
CA GLY A 398 54.65 12.84 6.11
C GLY A 398 53.66 12.91 7.28
N THR A 399 52.37 12.88 6.95
CA THR A 399 51.28 12.85 7.92
C THR A 399 50.33 11.69 7.60
N GLU A 400 49.82 11.05 8.64
CA GLU A 400 48.78 10.04 8.58
C GLU A 400 47.61 10.47 9.47
N VAL A 401 46.45 10.61 8.86
CA VAL A 401 45.17 10.85 9.52
C VAL A 401 44.36 9.57 9.45
N SER A 402 43.94 9.06 10.61
CA SER A 402 43.18 7.83 10.73
C SER A 402 41.89 8.06 11.51
N VAL A 403 40.77 7.61 10.95
CA VAL A 403 39.46 7.55 11.61
C VAL A 403 39.10 6.09 11.85
N THR A 404 38.56 5.81 13.03
CA THR A 404 37.96 4.52 13.36
C THR A 404 36.57 4.74 13.93
N VAL A 405 35.58 4.02 13.40
CA VAL A 405 34.19 4.08 13.87
C VAL A 405 33.59 2.68 13.91
N SER A 406 32.86 2.34 14.97
CA SER A 406 32.17 1.04 15.07
C SER A 406 30.88 1.02 14.23
N PHE A 407 30.61 -0.10 13.55
CA PHE A 407 29.34 -0.31 12.84
C PHE A 407 28.14 -0.29 13.79
N GLN A 408 28.31 -0.77 15.03
CA GLN A 408 27.26 -0.70 16.04
C GLN A 408 26.87 0.75 16.30
N THR A 409 27.83 1.66 16.41
CA THR A 409 27.54 3.08 16.69
C THR A 409 27.04 3.83 15.46
N ILE A 410 27.57 3.52 14.26
CA ILE A 410 27.13 4.14 13.00
C ILE A 410 25.67 3.83 12.69
N ASN A 411 25.26 2.57 12.88
CA ASN A 411 23.91 2.10 12.55
C ASN A 411 22.88 2.39 13.66
N TYR A 412 23.34 2.68 14.88
CA TYR A 412 22.50 2.97 16.04
C TYR A 412 22.52 4.45 16.43
N LEU A 413 22.94 5.35 15.54
CA LEU A 413 22.59 6.76 15.67
C LEU A 413 21.05 6.80 15.75
N PRO A 414 20.46 7.05 16.93
CA PRO A 414 19.02 7.14 17.01
C PRO A 414 18.65 8.24 16.04
N HIS A 415 17.61 8.02 15.21
CA HIS A 415 16.90 9.09 14.53
C HIS A 415 17.00 10.33 15.41
N GLN A 416 17.85 11.30 15.04
CA GLN A 416 18.01 12.47 15.86
C GLN A 416 16.61 13.06 15.90
N GLN A 417 15.97 12.90 17.06
CA GLN A 417 14.75 13.60 17.39
C GLN A 417 15.03 15.03 17.00
N HIS A 418 14.20 15.54 16.08
CA HIS A 418 14.22 16.93 15.66
C HIS A 418 14.36 17.77 16.94
N TYR A 419 15.56 18.26 17.23
CA TYR A 419 15.74 19.31 18.19
C TYR A 419 15.23 20.54 17.45
N ILE A 420 13.92 20.72 17.47
CA ILE A 420 13.29 22.00 17.23
C ILE A 420 13.94 22.90 18.27
N VAL A 421 14.97 23.64 17.86
CA VAL A 421 15.44 24.78 18.63
C VAL A 421 14.21 25.69 18.73
N PRO A 422 13.61 25.86 19.93
CA PRO A 422 12.62 26.90 20.10
C PRO A 422 13.41 28.19 19.95
N TRP A 423 13.34 28.82 18.78
CA TRP A 423 13.88 30.16 18.62
C TRP A 423 13.18 31.05 19.64
N ILE A 424 14.00 31.55 20.57
CA ILE A 424 13.66 32.59 21.53
C ILE A 424 13.28 33.85 20.75
N GLY A 425 12.24 34.52 21.24
CA GLY A 425 11.52 35.56 20.55
C GLY A 425 12.34 36.77 20.10
N VAL A 426 11.86 37.35 19.01
CA VAL A 426 11.80 38.78 18.76
C VAL A 426 10.34 39.11 18.46
#